data_AF-A0A426TRF3-F1
#
_entry.id   AF-A0A426TRF3-F1
#
_cell.length_a   1.000
_cell.length_b   1.000
_cell.length_c   1.000
_cell.angle_alpha   90.00
_cell.angle_beta   90.00
_cell.angle_gamma   90.00
#
_symmetry.space_group_name_H-M   'P 1'
#
loop_
_entity.id
_entity.type
_entity.pdbx_description
1 polymer ?
#
loop_
_entity_poly.entity_id
_entity_poly.type
_entity_poly.pdbx_seq_one_letter_code
_entity_poly.pdbx_strand_id
1 'polypeptide(L)'
;MCGMTVKVRKQIYLEPTQDALLKRIAGATGVPEAEIIRQALDRHLQYGQLPRRDHQAWAVEQAYLAQLVALGPTEGRRSWQREDLYER
;
A
#
# COMPACT_ATOMS: atom_id res chain seq x y z
N MET A 1 22.19 -6.37 27.95
CA MET A 1 22.05 -6.81 26.54
C MET A 1 21.72 -5.59 25.69
N CYS A 2 22.72 -4.96 25.06
CA CYS A 2 22.49 -3.80 24.20
C CYS A 2 22.22 -4.33 22.78
N GLY A 3 20.97 -4.25 22.32
CA GLY A 3 20.58 -4.64 20.97
C GLY A 3 21.12 -3.65 19.96
N MET A 4 22.34 -3.88 19.46
CA MET A 4 22.90 -3.10 18.35
C MET A 4 22.09 -3.42 17.10
N THR A 5 21.31 -2.46 16.60
CA THR A 5 20.72 -2.53 15.26
C THR A 5 21.86 -2.64 14.24
N VAL A 6 22.13 -3.85 13.76
CA VAL A 6 23.24 -4.13 12.83
C VAL A 6 22.89 -3.50 11.47
N LYS A 7 23.62 -2.45 11.09
CA LYS A 7 23.51 -1.83 9.76
C LYS A 7 24.52 -2.50 8.81
N VAL A 8 24.07 -2.90 7.63
CA VAL A 8 24.93 -3.49 6.59
C VAL A 8 25.40 -2.40 5.63
N ARG A 9 26.72 -2.26 5.45
CA ARG A 9 27.28 -1.31 4.47
C ARG A 9 26.99 -1.80 3.05
N LYS A 10 26.35 -0.94 2.25
CA LYS A 10 26.12 -1.15 0.81
C LYS A 10 26.79 -0.01 0.04
N GLN A 11 27.37 -0.31 -1.12
CA GLN A 11 27.86 0.68 -2.08
C GLN A 11 26.89 0.71 -3.27
N ILE A 12 26.45 1.90 -3.66
CA ILE A 12 25.50 2.12 -4.74
C ILE A 12 26.02 3.25 -5.62
N TYR A 13 25.72 3.18 -6.91
CA TYR A 13 25.95 4.27 -7.85
C TYR A 13 24.68 5.10 -7.97
N LEU A 14 24.81 6.42 -7.89
CA LEU A 14 23.73 7.38 -8.07
C LEU A 14 24.05 8.28 -9.26
N GLU A 15 23.02 8.74 -9.94
CA GLU A 15 23.20 9.75 -10.99
C GLU A 15 23.63 11.09 -10.35
N PRO A 16 24.38 11.95 -11.08
CA PRO A 16 24.81 13.25 -10.56
C PRO A 16 23.65 14.13 -10.06
N THR A 17 22.51 14.04 -10.74
CA THR A 17 21.26 14.73 -10.36
C THR A 17 20.72 14.24 -9.03
N GLN A 18 20.77 12.93 -8.77
CA GLN A 18 20.31 12.31 -7.53
C GLN A 18 21.22 12.67 -6.35
N ASP A 19 22.54 12.67 -6.55
CA ASP A 19 23.52 13.11 -5.54
C ASP A 19 23.31 14.58 -5.15
N ALA A 20 23.13 15.47 -6.13
CA ALA A 20 22.86 16.89 -5.87
C ALA A 20 21.56 17.10 -5.08
N LEU A 21 20.50 16.36 -5.39
CA LEU A 21 19.24 16.40 -4.64
C LEU A 21 19.41 15.86 -3.23
N LEU A 22 20.14 14.75 -3.06
CA LEU A 22 20.38 14.13 -1.76
C LEU A 22 21.12 15.08 -0.82
N LYS A 23 22.18 15.73 -1.31
CA LYS A 23 22.93 16.75 -0.57
C LYS A 23 22.08 17.95 -0.20
N ARG A 24 21.23 18.43 -1.14
CA ARG A 24 20.30 19.54 -0.87
C ARG A 24 19.33 19.20 0.24
N ILE A 25 18.74 18.00 0.21
CA ILE A 25 17.78 17.55 1.24
C ILE A 25 18.49 17.36 2.58
N ALA A 26 19.68 16.76 2.59
CA ALA A 26 20.48 16.61 3.80
C ALA A 26 20.82 17.96 4.43
N GLY A 27 21.26 18.94 3.62
CA GLY A 27 21.55 20.29 4.09
C GLY A 27 20.32 21.03 4.61
N ALA A 28 19.16 20.88 3.95
CA ALA A 28 17.93 21.55 4.36
C ALA A 28 17.29 20.94 5.62
N THR A 29 17.44 19.63 5.83
CA THR A 29 16.78 18.90 6.93
C THR A 29 17.69 18.63 8.12
N GLY A 30 19.01 18.77 7.96
CA GLY A 30 20.01 18.37 8.95
C GLY A 30 20.12 16.84 9.14
N VAL A 31 19.44 16.06 8.30
CA VAL A 31 19.43 14.59 8.36
C VAL A 31 20.58 14.04 7.51
N PRO A 32 21.33 13.02 7.99
CA PRO A 32 22.39 12.41 7.20
C PRO A 32 21.87 11.79 5.89
N GLU A 33 22.66 11.87 4.82
CA GLU A 33 22.33 11.29 3.51
C GLU A 33 21.93 9.81 3.60
N ALA A 34 22.66 9.03 4.40
CA ALA A 34 22.37 7.61 4.61
C ALA A 34 21.04 7.35 5.36
N GLU A 35 20.56 8.29 6.17
CA GLU A 35 19.24 8.21 6.80
C GLU A 35 18.14 8.55 5.78
N ILE A 36 18.37 9.54 4.92
CA ILE A 36 17.44 9.88 3.83
C ILE A 36 17.28 8.69 2.86
N ILE A 37 18.39 8.04 2.48
CA ILE A 37 18.35 6.84 1.63
C ILE A 37 17.56 5.71 2.32
N ARG A 38 17.77 5.48 3.61
CA ARG A 38 17.01 4.47 4.37
C ARG A 38 15.53 4.78 4.41
N GLN A 39 15.13 6.01 4.74
CA GLN A 39 13.72 6.40 4.75
C GLN A 39 13.09 6.28 3.36
N ALA A 40 13.83 6.59 2.30
CA ALA A 40 13.34 6.40 0.93
C ALA A 40 13.11 4.91 0.62
N LEU A 41 14.04 4.03 1.02
CA LEU A 41 13.89 2.59 0.91
C LEU A 41 12.73 2.06 1.74
N ASP A 42 12.60 2.48 3.00
CA ASP A 42 11.51 2.07 3.89
C ASP A 42 10.16 2.48 3.32
N ARG A 43 10.03 3.72 2.83
CA ARG A 43 8.83 4.18 2.12
C ARG A 43 8.55 3.32 0.89
N HIS A 44 9.55 3.10 0.03
CA HIS A 44 9.38 2.30 -1.18
C HIS A 44 8.94 0.86 -0.87
N LEU A 45 9.52 0.25 0.16
CA LEU A 45 9.17 -1.10 0.63
C LEU A 45 7.79 -1.13 1.29
N GLN A 46 7.39 -0.10 2.02
CA GLN A 46 6.05 0.05 2.59
C GLN A 46 4.98 0.22 1.51
N TYR A 47 5.25 1.00 0.46
CA TYR A 47 4.34 1.14 -0.69
C TYR A 47 4.30 -0.11 -1.59
N GLY A 48 5.37 -0.91 -1.60
CA GLY A 48 5.41 -2.22 -2.26
C GLY A 48 4.60 -3.31 -1.52
N GLN A 49 4.23 -3.06 -0.26
CA GLN A 49 3.26 -3.85 0.48
C GLN A 49 1.85 -3.35 0.17
N LEU A 50 1.45 -3.33 -1.11
CA LEU A 50 0.02 -3.53 -1.40
C LEU A 50 -0.40 -4.79 -0.63
N PRO A 51 -1.53 -4.80 0.10
CA PRO A 51 -1.93 -6.01 0.81
C PRO A 51 -1.92 -7.13 -0.20
N ARG A 52 -1.04 -8.11 0.03
CA ARG A 52 -0.89 -9.29 -0.83
C ARG A 52 -2.30 -9.80 -1.06
N ARG A 53 -2.82 -9.65 -2.28
CA ARG A 53 -4.18 -10.11 -2.60
C ARG A 53 -4.21 -11.59 -2.22
N ASP A 54 -4.90 -11.88 -1.13
CA ASP A 54 -5.04 -13.26 -0.70
C ASP A 54 -5.99 -13.92 -1.70
N HIS A 55 -5.40 -14.66 -2.64
CA HIS A 55 -6.13 -15.39 -3.64
C HIS A 55 -7.10 -16.39 -3.02
N GLN A 56 -6.82 -16.89 -1.81
CA GLN A 56 -7.76 -17.74 -1.08
C GLN A 56 -8.94 -16.94 -0.54
N ALA A 57 -8.71 -15.75 0.02
CA ALA A 57 -9.80 -14.87 0.43
C ALA A 57 -10.73 -14.52 -0.74
N TRP A 58 -10.17 -14.27 -1.94
CA TRP A 58 -10.97 -14.04 -3.14
C TRP A 58 -11.71 -15.30 -3.64
N ALA A 59 -11.13 -16.49 -3.49
CA ALA A 59 -11.80 -17.73 -3.84
C ALA A 59 -12.97 -18.04 -2.89
N VAL A 60 -12.81 -17.77 -1.59
CA VAL A 60 -13.88 -17.90 -0.58
C VAL A 60 -15.04 -16.97 -0.91
N GLU A 61 -14.75 -15.70 -1.24
CA GLU A 61 -15.78 -14.72 -1.62
C GLU A 61 -16.55 -15.17 -2.87
N GLN A 62 -15.85 -15.66 -3.91
CA GLN A 62 -16.51 -16.16 -5.12
C GLN A 62 -17.39 -17.37 -4.86
N ALA A 63 -16.97 -18.29 -3.97
CA ALA A 63 -17.79 -19.43 -3.58
C ALA A 63 -19.06 -18.98 -2.83
N TYR A 64 -18.94 -17.97 -1.98
CA TYR A 64 -20.08 -17.37 -1.27
C TYR A 64 -21.06 -16.68 -2.23
N LEU A 65 -20.56 -15.89 -3.20
CA LEU A 65 -21.39 -15.28 -4.23
C LEU A 65 -22.09 -16.33 -5.11
N ALA A 66 -21.40 -17.41 -5.46
CA ALA A 66 -22.01 -18.51 -6.22
C ALA A 66 -23.14 -19.19 -5.43
N GLN A 67 -23.00 -19.34 -4.11
CA GLN A 67 -24.08 -19.83 -3.24
C GLN A 67 -25.26 -18.85 -3.23
N LEU A 68 -25.02 -17.55 -3.11
CA LEU A 68 -26.07 -16.54 -3.14
C LEU A 68 -26.83 -16.52 -4.47
N VAL A 69 -26.13 -16.67 -5.60
CA VAL A 69 -26.76 -16.78 -6.92
C VAL A 69 -27.60 -18.06 -7.02
N ALA A 70 -27.10 -19.17 -6.46
CA ALA A 70 -27.82 -20.45 -6.45
C ALA A 70 -29.09 -20.43 -5.58
N LEU A 71 -29.13 -19.63 -4.51
CA LEU A 71 -30.34 -19.40 -3.71
C LEU A 71 -31.47 -18.72 -4.50
N GLY A 72 -31.15 -18.11 -5.65
CA GLY A 72 -32.13 -17.47 -6.53
C GLY A 72 -32.61 -16.11 -6.00
N PRO A 73 -33.45 -15.43 -6.79
CA PRO A 73 -33.99 -14.12 -6.42
C PRO A 73 -34.86 -14.24 -5.16
N THR A 74 -34.57 -13.41 -4.15
CA THR A 74 -35.39 -13.33 -2.95
C THR A 74 -36.76 -12.73 -3.28
N GLU A 75 -37.83 -13.27 -2.71
CA GLU A 75 -39.18 -12.71 -2.91
C GLU A 75 -39.30 -11.34 -2.23
N GLY A 76 -39.07 -10.30 -3.02
CA GLY A 76 -39.18 -8.91 -2.63
C GLY A 76 -38.94 -8.04 -3.84
N ARG A 77 -39.99 -7.38 -4.34
CA ARG A 77 -39.80 -6.30 -5.31
C ARG A 77 -39.10 -5.15 -4.58
N ARG A 78 -38.11 -4.53 -5.20
CA ARG A 78 -37.55 -3.26 -4.71
C ARG A 78 -38.72 -2.28 -4.56
N SER A 79 -38.98 -1.83 -3.34
CA SER A 79 -40.06 -0.89 -3.02
C SER A 79 -39.68 0.56 -3.27
N TRP A 80 -38.39 0.83 -3.52
CA TRP A 80 -37.86 2.14 -3.84
C TRP A 80 -37.40 2.18 -5.30
N GLN A 81 -37.68 3.29 -5.96
CA GLN A 81 -37.10 3.63 -7.26
C GLN A 81 -35.78 4.35 -7.03
N ARG A 82 -34.84 4.21 -7.98
CA ARG A 82 -33.50 4.78 -7.84
C ARG A 82 -33.52 6.31 -7.69
N GLU A 83 -34.54 6.93 -8.24
CA GLU A 83 -34.80 8.37 -8.19
C GLU A 83 -35.11 8.84 -6.77
N ASP A 84 -35.75 7.99 -5.94
CA ASP A 84 -36.09 8.29 -4.53
C ASP A 84 -34.86 8.46 -3.62
N LEU A 85 -33.67 8.03 -4.07
CA LEU A 85 -32.42 8.12 -3.31
C LEU A 85 -31.71 9.47 -3.44
N TYR A 86 -32.06 10.28 -4.45
CA TYR A 86 -31.35 11.53 -4.77
C TYR A 86 -32.13 12.79 -4.40
N GLU A 87 -33.36 12.68 -3.89
CA GLU A 87 -34.08 13.82 -3.32
C GLU A 87 -33.61 14.09 -1.88
N ARG A 88 -32.52 14.86 -1.76
CA ARG A 88 -32.18 15.64 -0.56
C ARG A 88 -31.77 17.04 -0.95
#